data_AF-A0A1H6UX75-F1
#
_entry.id   AF-A0A1H6UX75-F1
#
_cell.length_a   1.000
_cell.length_b   1.000
_cell.length_c   1.000
_cell.angle_alpha   90.00
_cell.angle_beta   90.00
_cell.angle_gamma   90.00
#
_symmetry.space_group_name_H-M   'P 1'
#
loop_
_entity.id
_entity.type
_entity.pdbx_description
1 polymer ?
#
loop_
_entity_poly.entity_id
_entity_poly.type
_entity_poly.pdbx_seq_one_letter_code
_entity_poly.pdbx_strand_id
1 'polypeptide(L)'
;MTVPHSNRRLLLALLVGVSLAGGGCLATAEYETTIGEPTTGAVIENVSVYDINDIDGARYELDYRLPNRTGSYQIEAYERTNGSNKRISSGGRLGPEPTYKNELPPPWNDGDERTYELRVVQTDSETVVDSVTITVRRVDGSGLF
;
A
#
# COMPACT_ATOMS: atom_id res chain seq x y z
N MET A 1 -21.21 -11.48 -36.04
CA MET A 1 -20.69 -11.62 -34.66
C MET A 1 -19.26 -11.13 -34.65
N THR A 2 -19.03 -9.96 -34.07
CA THR A 2 -17.69 -9.48 -33.67
C THR A 2 -17.92 -8.33 -32.71
N VAL A 3 -17.69 -8.59 -31.42
CA VAL A 3 -17.73 -7.59 -30.35
C VAL A 3 -16.37 -6.89 -30.36
N PRO A 4 -16.29 -5.57 -30.59
CA PRO A 4 -15.03 -4.87 -30.39
C PRO A 4 -14.71 -4.83 -28.89
N HIS A 5 -13.56 -5.37 -28.53
CA HIS A 5 -13.01 -5.32 -27.18
C HIS A 5 -12.77 -3.85 -26.80
N SER A 6 -13.53 -3.39 -25.82
CA SER A 6 -13.40 -2.06 -25.25
C SER A 6 -12.09 -1.97 -24.46
N ASN A 7 -11.09 -1.33 -25.07
CA ASN A 7 -9.87 -0.86 -24.41
C ASN A 7 -10.23 0.03 -23.21
N ARG A 8 -10.15 -0.50 -21.99
CA ARG A 8 -10.38 0.26 -20.76
C ARG A 8 -9.06 0.85 -20.28
N ARG A 9 -8.79 2.05 -20.82
CA ARG A 9 -7.98 3.17 -20.33
C ARG A 9 -7.14 2.91 -19.06
N LEU A 10 -5.82 2.88 -19.21
CA LEU A 10 -4.83 3.13 -18.16
C LEU A 10 -5.00 4.56 -17.62
N LEU A 11 -5.23 4.68 -16.32
CA LEU A 11 -5.09 5.94 -15.59
C LEU A 11 -3.86 5.79 -14.69
N LEU A 12 -2.73 6.39 -15.11
CA LEU A 12 -1.59 6.62 -14.23
C LEU A 12 -2.02 7.58 -13.12
N ALA A 13 -2.06 7.12 -11.87
CA ALA A 13 -2.21 7.99 -10.72
C ALA A 13 -0.81 8.47 -10.28
N LEU A 14 -0.39 9.64 -10.75
CA LEU A 14 0.75 10.37 -10.21
C LEU A 14 0.21 11.31 -9.11
N LEU A 15 0.31 10.92 -7.84
CA LEU A 15 -0.10 11.77 -6.72
C LEU A 15 1.07 12.65 -6.29
N VAL A 16 0.90 13.95 -6.49
CA VAL A 16 1.80 15.02 -6.06
C VAL A 16 1.63 15.25 -4.55
N GLY A 17 2.73 15.21 -3.80
CA GLY A 17 2.77 15.43 -2.37
C GLY A 17 2.21 16.80 -1.96
N VAL A 18 1.34 16.80 -0.95
CA VAL A 18 0.81 18.03 -0.34
C VAL A 18 1.86 18.61 0.58
N SER A 19 2.41 19.76 0.19
CA SER A 19 3.31 20.57 1.03
C SER A 19 2.48 21.37 2.05
N LEU A 20 2.55 20.98 3.32
CA LEU A 20 2.05 21.80 4.42
C LEU A 20 3.07 22.91 4.72
N ALA A 21 2.78 24.11 4.21
CA ALA A 21 3.48 25.32 4.58
C ALA A 21 3.15 25.68 6.05
N GLY A 22 4.17 25.71 6.91
CA GLY A 22 4.03 26.15 8.30
C GLY A 22 5.32 26.10 9.11
N GLY A 23 6.13 27.16 8.99
CA GLY A 23 7.15 27.64 9.95
C GLY A 23 7.81 26.67 10.93
N GLY A 24 9.07 26.34 10.65
CA GLY A 24 10.01 25.66 11.57
C GLY A 24 10.88 24.69 10.79
N CYS A 25 12.09 25.11 10.40
CA CYS A 25 13.04 24.29 9.64
C CYS A 25 13.62 23.18 10.51
N LEU A 26 12.84 22.13 10.76
CA LEU A 26 13.36 20.79 11.00
C LEU A 26 13.52 20.18 9.60
N ALA A 27 14.68 19.60 9.31
CA ALA A 27 14.83 18.80 8.09
C ALA A 27 13.79 17.68 8.16
N THR A 28 12.63 17.88 7.53
CA THR A 28 11.60 16.86 7.42
C THR A 28 12.17 15.80 6.51
N ALA A 29 12.31 14.57 7.02
CA ALA A 29 12.60 13.43 6.16
C ALA A 29 11.54 13.40 5.05
N GLU A 30 11.99 13.44 3.81
CA GLU A 30 11.12 13.28 2.68
C GLU A 30 11.01 11.78 2.38
N TYR A 31 9.81 11.32 2.04
CA TYR A 31 9.56 9.94 1.66
C TYR A 31 8.98 9.90 0.27
N GLU A 32 9.44 8.95 -0.52
CA GLU A 32 8.84 8.60 -1.78
C GLU A 32 8.07 7.29 -1.62
N THR A 33 6.95 7.18 -2.33
CA THR A 33 6.13 5.97 -2.35
C THR A 33 5.78 5.58 -3.77
N THR A 34 5.89 4.29 -4.05
CA THR A 34 5.36 3.67 -5.28
C THR A 34 4.35 2.61 -4.88
N ILE A 35 3.19 2.62 -5.53
CA ILE A 35 2.13 1.63 -5.35
C ILE A 35 2.02 0.85 -6.67
N GLY A 36 2.13 -0.47 -6.59
CA GLY A 36 1.95 -1.36 -7.73
C GLY A 36 0.47 -1.57 -8.06
N GLU A 37 0.20 -2.14 -9.22
CA GLU A 37 -1.14 -2.60 -9.57
C GLU A 37 -1.53 -3.83 -8.72
N PRO A 38 -2.83 -4.00 -8.40
CA PRO A 38 -3.33 -5.25 -7.85
C PRO A 38 -3.03 -6.44 -8.78
N THR A 39 -2.71 -7.60 -8.20
CA THR A 39 -2.36 -8.81 -8.97
C THR A 39 -3.52 -9.33 -9.80
N THR A 40 -4.76 -9.20 -9.31
CA THR A 40 -5.98 -9.57 -10.05
C THR A 40 -6.94 -8.40 -10.25
N GLY A 41 -6.96 -7.44 -9.31
CA GLY A 41 -7.93 -6.34 -9.29
C GLY A 41 -9.38 -6.82 -9.08
N ALA A 42 -9.57 -8.05 -8.62
CA ALA A 42 -10.88 -8.61 -8.36
C ALA A 42 -11.45 -8.18 -7.01
N VAL A 43 -10.57 -7.89 -6.04
CA VAL A 43 -10.94 -7.52 -4.68
C VAL A 43 -10.40 -6.15 -4.29
N ILE A 44 -9.13 -5.87 -4.55
CA ILE A 44 -8.51 -4.59 -4.24
C ILE A 44 -8.87 -3.62 -5.37
N GLU A 45 -9.57 -2.53 -5.02
CA GLU A 45 -9.97 -1.51 -5.98
C GLU A 45 -8.93 -0.38 -6.04
N ASN A 46 -8.37 -0.01 -4.88
CA ASN A 46 -7.39 1.06 -4.77
C ASN A 46 -6.56 0.93 -3.49
N VAL A 47 -5.34 1.44 -3.53
CA VAL A 47 -4.50 1.64 -2.33
C VAL A 47 -3.89 3.02 -2.39
N SER A 48 -3.89 3.71 -1.25
CA SER A 48 -3.22 5.00 -1.09
C SER A 48 -2.43 5.04 0.21
N VAL A 49 -1.32 5.77 0.19
CA VAL A 49 -0.55 6.13 1.38
C VAL A 49 -0.78 7.61 1.63
N TYR A 50 -1.29 7.97 2.81
CA TYR A 50 -1.75 9.33 3.10
C TYR A 50 -0.87 10.09 4.09
N ASP A 51 0.00 9.38 4.81
CA ASP A 51 0.96 9.97 5.75
C ASP A 51 2.14 9.00 5.94
N ILE A 52 3.35 9.55 6.08
CA ILE A 52 4.56 8.78 6.33
C ILE A 52 5.45 9.55 7.30
N ASN A 53 5.79 8.93 8.43
CA ASN A 53 6.72 9.51 9.38
C ASN A 53 7.53 8.42 10.12
N ASP A 54 8.57 8.83 10.84
CA ASP A 54 9.50 7.92 11.53
C ASP A 54 8.90 7.16 12.72
N ILE A 55 7.78 7.67 13.27
CA ILE A 55 7.15 7.15 14.49
C ILE A 55 6.06 6.14 14.11
N ASP A 56 5.11 6.56 13.28
CA ASP A 56 3.92 5.78 12.90
C ASP A 56 4.17 4.95 11.63
N GLY A 57 5.22 5.27 10.87
CA GLY A 57 5.48 4.63 9.59
C GLY A 57 4.60 5.14 8.45
N ALA A 58 4.45 4.32 7.41
CA ALA A 58 3.60 4.62 6.26
C ALA A 58 2.16 4.19 6.54
N ARG A 59 1.27 5.17 6.71
CA ARG A 59 -0.15 4.97 6.95
C ARG A 59 -0.88 4.86 5.62
N TYR A 60 -1.59 3.75 5.44
CA TYR A 60 -2.27 3.44 4.20
C TYR A 60 -3.77 3.22 4.38
N GLU A 61 -4.47 3.39 3.27
CA GLU A 61 -5.87 3.11 3.08
C GLU A 61 -6.02 2.16 1.88
N LEU A 62 -6.73 1.05 2.07
CA LEU A 62 -7.00 0.04 1.05
C LEU A 62 -8.50 -0.06 0.85
N ASP A 63 -8.94 0.27 -0.36
CA ASP A 63 -10.33 0.12 -0.77
C ASP A 63 -10.53 -1.24 -1.42
N TYR A 64 -11.59 -1.92 -1.00
CA TYR A 64 -11.87 -3.28 -1.43
C TYR A 64 -13.35 -3.58 -1.63
N ARG A 65 -13.61 -4.59 -2.44
CA ARG A 65 -14.94 -5.14 -2.66
C ARG A 65 -14.91 -6.66 -2.60
N LEU A 66 -15.46 -7.22 -1.51
CA LEU A 66 -15.48 -8.66 -1.31
C LEU A 66 -16.51 -9.36 -2.23
N PRO A 67 -16.13 -10.41 -2.98
CA PRO A 67 -17.01 -11.10 -3.91
C PRO A 67 -18.09 -11.92 -3.20
N ASN A 68 -17.79 -12.44 -2.01
CA ASN A 68 -18.75 -13.15 -1.18
C ASN A 68 -18.81 -12.54 0.23
N ARG A 69 -19.94 -11.92 0.58
CA ARG A 69 -20.13 -11.31 1.91
C ARG A 69 -20.19 -12.31 3.07
N THR A 70 -20.33 -13.61 2.79
CA THR A 70 -20.32 -14.65 3.83
C THR A 70 -18.94 -15.24 4.10
N GLY A 71 -17.97 -15.03 3.20
CA GLY A 71 -16.59 -15.49 3.40
C GLY A 71 -15.86 -14.72 4.50
N SER A 72 -14.88 -15.36 5.14
CA SER A 72 -13.92 -14.67 6.01
C SER A 72 -12.71 -14.24 5.19
N TYR A 73 -12.40 -12.95 5.19
CA TYR A 73 -11.23 -12.38 4.52
C TYR A 73 -10.42 -11.58 5.53
N GLN A 74 -9.11 -11.51 5.35
CA GLN A 74 -8.22 -10.66 6.15
C GLN A 74 -7.13 -10.06 5.28
N ILE A 75 -6.52 -8.98 5.77
CA ILE A 75 -5.33 -8.40 5.16
C ILE A 75 -4.10 -8.94 5.88
N GLU A 76 -3.08 -9.31 5.12
CA GLU A 76 -1.76 -9.65 5.64
C GLU A 76 -0.72 -8.77 4.98
N ALA A 77 0.20 -8.22 5.76
CA ALA A 77 1.32 -7.44 5.24
C ALA A 77 2.60 -8.26 5.36
N TYR A 78 3.34 -8.33 4.26
CA TYR A 78 4.65 -8.95 4.18
C TYR A 78 5.69 -7.92 3.79
N GLU A 79 6.82 -7.88 4.48
CA GLU A 79 8.01 -7.13 4.05
C GLU A 79 8.87 -8.04 3.18
N ARG A 80 9.30 -7.52 2.03
CA ARG A 80 10.24 -8.20 1.16
C ARG A 80 11.66 -7.85 1.58
N THR A 81 12.42 -8.84 2.01
CA THR A 81 13.83 -8.69 2.40
C THR A 81 14.66 -9.78 1.75
N ASN A 82 15.66 -9.39 0.96
CA ASN A 82 16.63 -10.31 0.34
C ASN A 82 15.99 -11.51 -0.39
N GLY A 83 14.93 -11.25 -1.18
CA GLY A 83 14.22 -12.29 -1.93
C GLY A 83 13.27 -13.16 -1.10
N SER A 84 13.13 -12.90 0.19
CA SER A 84 12.14 -13.55 1.07
C SER A 84 11.01 -12.59 1.43
N ASN A 85 9.83 -13.13 1.67
CA ASN A 85 8.68 -12.38 2.18
C ASN A 85 8.46 -12.75 3.65
N LYS A 86 8.68 -11.81 4.57
CA LYS A 86 8.44 -12.00 6.00
C LYS A 86 7.12 -11.34 6.38
N ARG A 87 6.20 -12.08 7.01
CA ARG A 87 4.96 -11.49 7.52
C ARG A 87 5.29 -10.51 8.64
N ILE A 88 4.84 -9.28 8.51
CA ILE A 88 5.06 -8.20 9.49
C ILE A 88 3.77 -7.81 10.22
N SER A 89 2.62 -8.06 9.60
CA SER A 89 1.32 -7.79 10.22
C SER A 89 0.26 -8.76 9.70
N SER A 90 -0.65 -9.11 10.60
CA SER A 90 -1.93 -9.72 10.27
C SER A 90 -3.01 -8.73 10.66
N GLY A 91 -3.65 -8.13 9.67
CA GLY A 91 -4.79 -7.26 9.88
C GLY A 91 -5.99 -8.02 10.43
N GLY A 92 -6.95 -7.27 10.99
CA GLY A 92 -8.24 -7.81 11.39
C GLY A 92 -9.02 -8.37 10.21
N ARG A 93 -10.06 -9.15 10.52
CA ARG A 93 -11.01 -9.62 9.52
C ARG A 93 -11.60 -8.43 8.77
N LEU A 94 -11.60 -8.49 7.45
CA LEU A 94 -12.25 -7.51 6.59
C LEU A 94 -13.76 -7.57 6.83
N GLY A 95 -14.31 -6.43 7.22
CA GLY A 95 -15.72 -6.25 7.48
C GLY A 95 -16.50 -5.80 6.25
N PRO A 96 -17.79 -5.47 6.42
CA PRO A 96 -18.62 -4.91 5.36
C PRO A 96 -18.21 -3.49 4.94
N GLU A 97 -17.41 -2.80 5.75
CA GLU A 97 -16.83 -1.51 5.40
C GLU A 97 -15.96 -1.66 4.14
N PRO A 98 -16.04 -0.76 3.15
CA PRO A 98 -15.30 -0.92 1.89
C PRO A 98 -13.82 -0.51 1.99
N THR A 99 -13.36 -0.11 3.16
CA THR A 99 -12.07 0.53 3.35
C THR A 99 -11.38 0.00 4.59
N TYR A 100 -10.12 -0.39 4.45
CA TYR A 100 -9.24 -0.85 5.53
C TYR A 100 -8.08 0.11 5.72
N LYS A 101 -7.70 0.40 6.96
CA LYS A 101 -6.59 1.29 7.30
C LYS A 101 -5.61 0.61 8.23
N ASN A 102 -4.33 0.78 7.98
CA ASN A 102 -3.26 0.31 8.86
C ASN A 102 -1.96 1.06 8.57
N GLU A 103 -0.89 0.67 9.25
CA GLU A 103 0.45 1.20 9.12
C GLU A 103 1.46 0.13 8.67
N LEU A 104 2.52 0.59 8.02
CA LEU A 104 3.69 -0.20 7.65
C LEU A 104 4.92 0.49 8.25
N PRO A 105 5.90 -0.27 8.78
CA PRO A 105 7.11 0.33 9.31
C PRO A 105 7.77 1.28 8.29
N PRO A 106 8.40 2.40 8.69
CA PRO A 106 9.10 3.26 7.76
C PRO A 106 10.50 2.73 7.44
N PRO A 107 11.11 3.14 6.31
CA PRO A 107 12.57 3.12 6.17
C PRO A 107 13.18 4.12 7.17
N TRP A 108 13.86 3.61 8.20
CA TRP A 108 14.43 4.46 9.26
C TRP A 108 15.72 5.16 8.87
N ASN A 109 16.53 4.57 7.98
CA ASN A 109 17.79 5.21 7.57
C ASN A 109 17.62 5.93 6.23
N ASP A 110 18.36 7.01 6.08
CA ASP A 110 18.48 7.77 4.84
C ASP A 110 18.96 6.87 3.69
N GLY A 111 18.29 6.97 2.55
CA GLY A 111 18.52 6.11 1.38
C GLY A 111 17.95 4.68 1.48
N ASP A 112 17.40 4.26 2.63
CA ASP A 112 16.77 2.94 2.74
C ASP A 112 15.44 2.89 1.97
N GLU A 113 15.20 1.72 1.39
CA GLU A 113 13.94 1.38 0.73
C GLU A 113 13.35 0.12 1.39
N ARG A 114 12.02 0.14 1.58
CA ARG A 114 11.26 -1.02 2.03
C ARG A 114 10.12 -1.31 1.10
N THR A 115 9.99 -2.58 0.72
CA THR A 115 8.92 -3.05 -0.15
C THR A 115 8.00 -3.97 0.64
N TYR A 116 6.72 -3.68 0.59
CA TYR A 116 5.65 -4.39 1.26
C TYR A 116 4.69 -5.01 0.25
N GLU A 117 4.19 -6.20 0.57
CA GLU A 117 3.11 -6.86 -0.16
C GLU A 117 1.91 -6.97 0.77
N LEU A 118 0.83 -6.25 0.45
CA LEU A 118 -0.46 -6.39 1.10
C LEU A 118 -1.25 -7.48 0.38
N ARG A 119 -1.68 -8.50 1.12
CA ARG A 119 -2.42 -9.64 0.59
C ARG A 119 -3.81 -9.69 1.20
N VAL A 120 -4.84 -9.78 0.36
CA VAL A 120 -6.16 -10.20 0.81
C VAL A 120 -6.17 -11.73 0.80
N VAL A 121 -6.41 -12.33 1.97
CA VAL A 121 -6.43 -13.78 2.15
C VAL A 121 -7.82 -14.21 2.58
N GLN A 122 -8.36 -15.24 1.91
CA GLN A 122 -9.57 -15.92 2.37
C GLN A 122 -9.18 -16.88 3.51
N THR A 123 -9.69 -16.64 4.71
CA THR A 123 -9.22 -17.30 5.94
C THR A 123 -9.49 -18.81 5.92
N ASP A 124 -10.64 -19.25 5.40
CA ASP A 124 -11.05 -20.67 5.44
C ASP A 124 -10.20 -21.58 4.54
N SER A 125 -9.58 -21.02 3.49
CA SER A 125 -8.80 -21.74 2.48
C SER A 125 -7.34 -21.31 2.42
N GLU A 126 -6.93 -20.36 3.27
CA GLU A 126 -5.62 -19.72 3.27
C GLU A 126 -5.16 -19.23 1.88
N THR A 127 -6.12 -18.92 1.01
CA THR A 127 -5.86 -18.58 -0.38
C THR A 127 -5.70 -17.07 -0.51
N VAL A 128 -4.60 -16.63 -1.13
CA VAL A 128 -4.42 -15.23 -1.55
C VAL A 128 -5.35 -14.96 -2.73
N VAL A 129 -6.31 -14.06 -2.54
CA VAL A 129 -7.30 -13.73 -3.58
C VAL A 129 -6.91 -12.53 -4.40
N ASP A 130 -6.15 -11.61 -3.81
CA ASP A 130 -5.59 -10.43 -4.47
C ASP A 130 -4.42 -9.91 -3.64
N SER A 131 -3.50 -9.18 -4.26
CA SER A 131 -2.39 -8.54 -3.56
C SER A 131 -1.88 -7.31 -4.28
N VAL A 132 -1.22 -6.42 -3.55
CA VAL A 132 -0.70 -5.16 -4.06
C VAL A 132 0.61 -4.83 -3.35
N THR A 133 1.53 -4.20 -4.07
CA THR A 133 2.85 -3.85 -3.55
C THR A 133 2.90 -2.36 -3.20
N ILE A 134 3.48 -2.03 -2.05
CA ILE A 134 3.80 -0.66 -1.65
C ILE A 134 5.31 -0.60 -1.39
N THR A 135 6.01 0.29 -2.08
CA THR A 135 7.42 0.56 -1.82
C THR A 135 7.55 1.96 -1.22
N VAL A 136 8.25 2.07 -0.10
CA VAL A 136 8.52 3.32 0.61
C VAL A 136 10.02 3.52 0.70
N ARG A 137 10.49 4.69 0.27
CA ARG A 137 11.91 5.07 0.29
C ARG A 137 12.08 6.36 1.07
N ARG A 138 13.05 6.41 1.98
CA ARG A 138 13.47 7.66 2.62
C ARG A 138 14.46 8.37 1.70
N VAL A 139 14.21 9.63 1.38
CA VAL A 139 15.14 10.43 0.58
C VAL A 139 15.85 11.44 1.47
N ASP A 140 17.15 11.60 1.22
CA ASP A 140 18.00 12.46 2.02
C ASP A 140 17.57 13.92 1.87
N GLY A 141 17.20 14.55 2.99
CA GLY A 141 16.93 16.00 3.04
C GLY A 141 18.18 16.88 2.89
N SER A 142 19.33 16.30 2.53
CA SER A 142 20.63 16.97 2.44
C SER A 142 20.99 17.49 1.03
N GLY A 143 20.11 17.29 0.04
CA GLY A 143 20.34 17.70 -1.36
C GLY A 143 20.08 19.19 -1.70
N LEU A 144 19.84 20.06 -0.71
CA LEU A 144 19.55 21.48 -0.92
C LEU A 144 20.43 22.41 -0.07
N PHE A 145 21.76 22.33 -0.19
CA PHE A 145 22.67 23.43 0.15
C PHE A 145 23.91 23.43 -0.75
#